data_AF-A0A3D9CJJ7-F1
#
_entry.id   AF-A0A3D9CJJ7-F1
#
_cell.length_a   1.000
_cell.length_b   1.000
_cell.length_c   1.000
_cell.angle_alpha   90.00
_cell.angle_beta   90.00
_cell.angle_gamma   90.00
#
_symmetry.space_group_name_H-M   'P 1'
#
loop_
_entity.id
_entity.type
_entity.pdbx_description
1 polymer ?
#
loop_
_entity_poly.entity_id
_entity_poly.type
_entity_poly.pdbx_seq_one_letter_code
_entity_poly.pdbx_strand_id
1 'polypeptide(L)'
;MVPLRQLYVITKKNIMKQIIYILTLFFFSCKAQEQVLPLNTSALGAVPNSYFKDSNNELDYYTGTWRATFQDKIITLKISKQIKVLIRRFNKSFYRDQIFVRYEIKKDSVILESTLNNDFTNDVTLSIDGSKIQDNGNRITLVFAGGNCSVGIGTITLKKINASQFSWGYYPGTTTRNDINCPPDREYKIHLPETENLIFTKQ
;
A
#
# COMPACT_ATOMS: atom_id res chain seq x y z
N MET A 1 -0.73 40.01 -64.51
CA MET A 1 -1.04 38.59 -64.75
C MET A 1 0.00 37.77 -64.01
N VAL A 2 -0.32 37.24 -62.82
CA VAL A 2 0.65 36.45 -62.04
C VAL A 2 0.79 35.08 -62.71
N PRO A 3 2.01 34.62 -63.04
CA PRO A 3 2.19 33.35 -63.76
C PRO A 3 1.76 32.16 -62.90
N LEU A 4 1.06 31.18 -63.50
CA LEU A 4 0.53 29.97 -62.82
C LEU A 4 1.57 29.24 -61.96
N ARG A 5 2.86 29.27 -62.33
CA ARG A 5 3.97 28.71 -61.52
C ARG A 5 4.17 29.41 -60.18
N GLN A 6 4.02 30.74 -60.10
CA GLN A 6 4.14 31.47 -58.83
C GLN A 6 2.96 31.18 -57.91
N LEU A 7 1.74 31.10 -58.44
CA LEU A 7 0.54 30.72 -57.68
C LEU A 7 0.68 29.33 -57.04
N TYR A 8 1.17 28.33 -57.79
CA TYR A 8 1.40 26.96 -57.29
C TYR A 8 2.41 26.90 -56.12
N VAL A 9 3.51 27.65 -56.22
CA VAL A 9 4.54 27.70 -55.17
C VAL A 9 4.02 28.39 -53.90
N ILE A 10 3.24 29.46 -54.05
CA ILE A 10 2.64 30.22 -52.93
C ILE A 10 1.61 29.35 -52.19
N THR A 11 0.74 28.63 -52.90
CA THR A 11 -0.24 27.72 -52.30
C THR A 11 0.44 26.57 -51.54
N LYS A 12 1.52 25.99 -52.10
CA LYS A 12 2.26 24.89 -51.46
C LYS A 12 3.01 25.33 -50.20
N LYS A 13 3.56 26.55 -50.21
CA LYS A 13 4.24 27.19 -49.06
C LYS A 13 3.27 27.48 -47.91
N ASN A 14 2.04 27.88 -48.21
CA ASN A 14 1.00 28.10 -47.20
C ASN A 14 0.48 26.80 -46.59
N ILE A 15 0.31 25.74 -47.40
CA ILE A 15 -0.06 24.40 -46.92
C ILE A 15 1.03 23.81 -46.02
N MET A 16 2.31 23.94 -46.38
CA MET A 16 3.42 23.43 -45.59
C MET A 16 3.57 24.16 -44.24
N LYS A 17 3.29 25.47 -44.20
CA LYS A 17 3.21 26.24 -42.94
C LYS A 17 2.05 25.81 -42.05
N GLN A 18 0.88 25.49 -42.63
CA GLN A 18 -0.28 24.99 -41.88
C GLN A 18 -0.04 23.58 -41.31
N ILE A 19 0.64 22.69 -42.06
CA ILE A 19 1.05 21.36 -41.59
C ILE A 19 2.02 21.47 -40.41
N ILE A 20 3.00 22.38 -40.47
CA ILE A 20 3.94 22.63 -39.37
C ILE A 20 3.20 23.11 -38.11
N TYR A 21 2.21 24.00 -38.25
CA TYR A 21 1.39 24.48 -37.13
C TYR A 21 0.54 23.37 -36.47
N ILE A 22 -0.03 22.47 -37.28
CA ILE A 22 -0.79 21.31 -36.78
C ILE A 22 0.13 20.28 -36.11
N LEU A 23 1.35 20.08 -36.64
CA LEU A 23 2.35 19.19 -36.04
C LEU A 23 2.83 19.73 -34.67
N THR A 24 2.92 21.06 -34.51
CA THR A 24 3.28 21.68 -33.21
C THR A 24 2.20 21.55 -32.14
N LEU A 25 0.92 21.44 -32.51
CA LEU A 25 -0.20 21.27 -31.56
C LEU A 25 -0.23 19.88 -30.91
N PHE A 26 0.34 18.84 -31.55
CA PHE A 26 0.45 17.50 -30.96
C PHE A 26 1.51 17.39 -29.86
N PHE A 27 2.48 18.31 -29.80
CA PHE A 27 3.49 18.34 -28.73
C PHE A 27 2.99 19.00 -27.43
N PHE A 28 1.84 19.68 -27.45
CA PHE A 28 1.24 20.32 -26.28
C PHE A 28 0.16 19.48 -25.57
N SER A 29 0.05 18.20 -25.90
CA SER A 29 -0.69 17.25 -25.06
C SER A 29 0.11 16.89 -23.80
N CYS A 30 0.49 17.91 -23.02
CA CYS A 30 0.99 17.74 -21.66
C CYS A 30 -0.20 17.38 -20.76
N LYS A 31 -0.74 16.16 -20.92
CA LYS A 31 -1.41 15.52 -19.80
C LYS A 31 -0.31 15.34 -18.77
N ALA A 32 -0.45 15.96 -17.60
CA ALA A 32 0.42 15.71 -16.46
C ALA A 32 0.61 14.19 -16.31
N GLN A 33 1.75 13.68 -16.77
CA GLN A 33 2.04 12.26 -16.68
C GLN A 33 2.22 11.97 -15.19
N GLU A 34 1.37 11.09 -14.68
CA GLU A 34 1.50 10.54 -13.34
C GLU A 34 2.93 10.04 -13.16
N GLN A 35 3.69 10.69 -12.27
CA GLN A 35 5.07 10.33 -12.03
C GLN A 35 5.10 8.95 -11.36
N VAL A 36 5.56 7.93 -12.09
CA VAL A 36 5.73 6.59 -11.54
C VAL A 36 7.09 6.51 -10.87
N LEU A 37 7.10 6.19 -9.58
CA LEU A 37 8.28 6.11 -8.73
C LEU A 37 8.44 4.67 -8.20
N PRO A 38 9.67 4.22 -7.92
CA PRO A 38 9.91 2.99 -7.17
C PRO A 38 9.19 3.00 -5.81
N LEU A 39 8.75 1.82 -5.37
CA LEU A 39 7.97 1.64 -4.13
C LEU A 39 8.56 2.32 -2.89
N ASN A 40 9.89 2.21 -2.72
CA ASN A 40 10.62 2.72 -1.55
C ASN A 40 11.04 4.20 -1.66
N THR A 41 10.67 4.90 -2.74
CA THR A 41 10.98 6.33 -2.86
C THR A 41 10.27 7.12 -1.75
N SER A 42 10.96 8.11 -1.17
CA SER A 42 10.39 8.97 -0.14
C SER A 42 9.22 9.78 -0.69
N ALA A 43 8.07 9.67 -0.03
CA ALA A 43 6.89 10.44 -0.39
C ALA A 43 7.01 11.93 -0.02
N LEU A 44 7.92 12.33 0.88
CA LEU A 44 8.01 13.72 1.36
C LEU A 44 8.36 14.69 0.23
N GLY A 45 9.34 14.37 -0.61
CA GLY A 45 9.77 15.19 -1.75
C GLY A 45 9.06 14.92 -3.07
N ALA A 46 8.18 13.91 -3.13
CA ALA A 46 7.51 13.54 -4.38
C ALA A 46 6.41 14.53 -4.79
N VAL A 47 6.18 14.64 -6.10
CA VAL A 47 5.13 15.48 -6.68
C VAL A 47 3.74 14.94 -6.30
N PRO A 48 2.73 15.78 -6.05
CA PRO A 48 1.35 15.31 -5.85
C PRO A 48 0.87 14.42 -7.01
N ASN A 49 0.01 13.46 -6.68
CA ASN A 49 -0.53 12.44 -7.60
C ASN A 49 0.51 11.49 -8.22
N SER A 50 1.73 11.43 -7.68
CA SER A 50 2.71 10.39 -8.06
C SER A 50 2.20 9.00 -7.70
N TYR A 51 2.71 7.98 -8.39
CA TYR A 51 2.40 6.57 -8.15
C TYR A 51 3.65 5.79 -7.74
N PHE A 52 3.67 5.30 -6.51
CA PHE A 52 4.72 4.46 -5.95
C PHE A 52 4.42 2.99 -6.27
N LYS A 53 5.08 2.46 -7.30
CA LYS A 53 4.79 1.15 -7.89
C LYS A 53 5.77 0.09 -7.42
N ASP A 54 5.27 -1.09 -7.09
CA ASP A 54 6.09 -2.28 -6.85
C ASP A 54 6.55 -2.91 -8.17
N SER A 55 7.54 -2.28 -8.80
CA SER A 55 8.03 -2.71 -10.13
C SER A 55 8.91 -3.95 -10.08
N ASN A 56 9.44 -4.29 -8.90
CA ASN A 56 10.35 -5.42 -8.67
C ASN A 56 9.64 -6.62 -8.01
N ASN A 57 8.31 -6.58 -7.88
CA ASN A 57 7.51 -7.63 -7.26
C ASN A 57 7.97 -7.99 -5.83
N GLU A 58 8.48 -7.00 -5.08
CA GLU A 58 9.02 -7.21 -3.74
C GLU A 58 7.91 -7.65 -2.76
N LEU A 59 6.67 -7.25 -3.02
CA LEU A 59 5.50 -7.56 -2.21
C LEU A 59 4.98 -8.99 -2.41
N ASP A 60 5.25 -9.60 -3.58
CA ASP A 60 4.63 -10.86 -3.99
C ASP A 60 4.97 -12.01 -3.04
N TYR A 61 6.19 -12.00 -2.49
CA TYR A 61 6.65 -12.96 -1.49
C TYR A 61 5.67 -13.09 -0.32
N TYR A 62 5.14 -11.97 0.18
CA TYR A 62 4.31 -11.92 1.37
C TYR A 62 2.87 -12.35 1.09
N THR A 63 2.42 -12.35 -0.17
CA THR A 63 1.04 -12.68 -0.52
C THR A 63 0.73 -14.16 -0.27
N GLY A 64 -0.53 -14.43 0.09
CA GLY A 64 -1.05 -15.77 0.37
C GLY A 64 -1.56 -15.94 1.80
N THR A 65 -1.78 -17.20 2.17
CA THR A 65 -2.25 -17.58 3.50
C THR A 65 -1.07 -18.07 4.33
N TRP A 66 -0.95 -17.58 5.55
CA TRP A 66 0.14 -17.89 6.46
C TRP A 66 -0.42 -18.30 7.81
N ARG A 67 0.24 -19.26 8.47
CA ARG A 67 -0.19 -19.74 9.78
C ARG A 67 0.97 -19.79 10.75
N ALA A 68 0.69 -19.45 12.01
CA ALA A 68 1.57 -19.64 13.15
C ALA A 68 0.76 -20.08 14.37
N THR A 69 1.47 -20.59 15.38
CA THR A 69 0.90 -20.90 16.70
C THR A 69 1.63 -20.08 17.75
N PHE A 70 0.89 -19.44 18.65
CA PHE A 70 1.45 -18.64 19.74
C PHE A 70 0.52 -18.70 20.96
N GLN A 71 1.03 -19.14 22.11
CA GLN A 71 0.26 -19.25 23.37
C GLN A 71 -1.10 -19.96 23.20
N ASP A 72 -1.07 -21.18 22.65
CA ASP A 72 -2.25 -22.02 22.35
C ASP A 72 -3.26 -21.41 21.37
N LYS A 73 -2.90 -20.32 20.68
CA LYS A 73 -3.71 -19.72 19.63
C LYS A 73 -3.16 -20.08 18.27
N ILE A 74 -4.05 -20.35 17.33
CA ILE A 74 -3.74 -20.44 15.90
C ILE A 74 -4.00 -19.06 15.30
N ILE A 75 -2.99 -18.49 14.66
CA ILE A 75 -3.08 -17.24 13.94
C ILE A 75 -2.99 -17.53 12.46
N THR A 76 -4.01 -17.14 11.72
CA THR A 76 -4.03 -17.23 10.26
C THR A 76 -4.01 -15.81 9.70
N LEU A 77 -3.05 -15.53 8.81
CA LEU A 77 -2.98 -14.29 8.05
C LEU A 77 -3.37 -14.58 6.60
N LYS A 78 -4.17 -13.72 6.00
CA LYS A 78 -4.47 -13.70 4.57
C LYS A 78 -3.97 -12.37 4.01
N ILE A 79 -2.85 -12.44 3.32
CA ILE A 79 -2.12 -11.28 2.80
C ILE A 79 -2.42 -11.13 1.32
N SER A 80 -2.92 -9.97 0.92
CA SER A 80 -3.23 -9.62 -0.47
C SER A 80 -2.47 -8.37 -0.89
N LYS A 81 -2.06 -8.31 -2.16
CA LYS A 81 -1.53 -7.09 -2.77
C LYS A 81 -2.70 -6.18 -3.16
N GLN A 82 -2.59 -4.90 -2.83
CA GLN A 82 -3.49 -3.83 -3.27
C GLN A 82 -2.71 -2.92 -4.21
N ILE A 83 -3.26 -2.70 -5.40
CA ILE A 83 -2.60 -1.92 -6.45
C ILE A 83 -3.17 -0.51 -6.46
N LYS A 84 -2.29 0.49 -6.58
CA LYS A 84 -2.65 1.89 -6.76
C LYS A 84 -3.64 2.42 -5.71
N VAL A 85 -3.37 2.15 -4.43
CA VAL A 85 -4.16 2.65 -3.30
C VAL A 85 -3.94 4.15 -3.14
N LEU A 86 -5.02 4.92 -3.01
CA LEU A 86 -4.97 6.36 -2.74
C LEU A 86 -4.55 6.63 -1.29
N ILE A 87 -3.45 7.36 -1.11
CA ILE A 87 -2.93 7.79 0.20
C ILE A 87 -3.00 9.31 0.29
N ARG A 88 -3.53 9.81 1.41
CA ARG A 88 -3.54 11.24 1.75
C ARG A 88 -2.62 11.50 2.93
N ARG A 89 -1.46 12.09 2.68
CA ARG A 89 -0.45 12.40 3.71
C ARG A 89 0.42 13.57 3.29
N PHE A 90 1.01 14.29 4.24
CA PHE A 90 1.88 15.45 3.96
C PHE A 90 1.19 16.52 3.12
N ASN A 91 -0.10 16.79 3.39
CA ASN A 91 -0.95 17.72 2.64
C ASN A 91 -1.02 17.44 1.12
N LYS A 92 -0.82 16.18 0.70
CA LYS A 92 -0.95 15.76 -0.69
C LYS A 92 -1.60 14.38 -0.82
N SER A 93 -2.13 14.13 -2.01
CA SER A 93 -2.61 12.82 -2.43
C SER A 93 -1.57 12.16 -3.33
N PHE A 94 -1.38 10.86 -3.20
CA PHE A 94 -0.55 10.03 -4.09
C PHE A 94 -1.09 8.60 -4.10
N TYR A 95 -0.63 7.79 -5.05
CA TYR A 95 -1.03 6.39 -5.18
C TYR A 95 0.11 5.46 -4.82
N ARG A 96 -0.19 4.29 -4.27
CA ARG A 96 0.84 3.33 -3.89
C ARG A 96 0.37 1.88 -3.98
N ASP A 97 1.27 1.00 -4.40
CA ASP A 97 1.10 -0.44 -4.19
C ASP A 97 1.46 -0.83 -2.77
N GLN A 98 0.64 -1.65 -2.13
CA GLN A 98 0.87 -2.10 -0.76
C GLN A 98 0.37 -3.53 -0.56
N ILE A 99 0.70 -4.12 0.58
CA ILE A 99 -0.02 -5.31 1.04
C ILE A 99 -1.04 -4.93 2.09
N PHE A 100 -2.11 -5.70 2.13
CA PHE A 100 -3.16 -5.63 3.13
C PHE A 100 -3.31 -7.00 3.77
N VAL A 101 -3.35 -7.03 5.10
CA VAL A 101 -3.39 -8.26 5.88
C VAL A 101 -4.75 -8.35 6.58
N ARG A 102 -5.51 -9.37 6.24
CA ARG A 102 -6.62 -9.85 7.07
C ARG A 102 -6.13 -10.99 7.93
N TYR A 103 -6.77 -11.21 9.07
CA TYR A 103 -6.35 -12.24 9.98
C TYR A 103 -7.52 -12.86 10.74
N GLU A 104 -7.26 -14.03 11.30
CA GLU A 104 -8.14 -14.73 12.21
C GLU A 104 -7.32 -15.37 13.32
N ILE A 105 -7.80 -15.24 14.56
CA ILE A 105 -7.15 -15.77 15.74
C ILE A 105 -8.14 -16.70 16.42
N LYS A 106 -7.76 -17.97 16.54
CA LYS A 106 -8.54 -19.02 17.18
C LYS A 106 -7.80 -19.54 18.40
N LYS A 107 -8.55 -19.83 19.46
CA LYS A 107 -8.09 -20.71 20.54
C LYS A 107 -9.00 -21.93 20.53
N ASP A 108 -8.42 -23.11 20.34
CA ASP A 108 -9.15 -24.34 20.06
C ASP A 108 -10.10 -24.15 18.86
N SER A 109 -11.41 -24.36 19.05
CA SER A 109 -12.44 -24.15 18.02
C SER A 109 -13.14 -22.78 18.10
N VAL A 110 -12.74 -21.91 19.04
CA VAL A 110 -13.38 -20.62 19.28
C VAL A 110 -12.61 -19.51 18.55
N ILE A 111 -13.32 -18.73 17.74
CA ILE A 111 -12.79 -17.51 17.12
C ILE A 111 -12.73 -16.42 18.18
N LEU A 112 -11.53 -15.91 18.46
CA LEU A 112 -11.34 -14.80 19.38
C LEU A 112 -11.45 -13.45 18.66
N GLU A 113 -10.90 -13.35 17.45
CA GLU A 113 -10.98 -12.15 16.60
C GLU A 113 -10.80 -12.57 15.13
N SER A 114 -11.59 -11.98 14.23
CA SER A 114 -11.47 -12.24 12.79
C SER A 114 -11.79 -10.98 12.00
N THR A 115 -10.92 -10.67 11.04
CA THR A 115 -11.07 -9.57 10.09
C THR A 115 -11.26 -10.05 8.65
N LEU A 116 -11.41 -11.37 8.45
CA LEU A 116 -11.46 -12.00 7.13
C LEU A 116 -12.59 -11.46 6.24
N ASN A 117 -13.71 -11.06 6.85
CA ASN A 117 -14.91 -10.57 6.15
C ASN A 117 -15.22 -9.08 6.43
N ASN A 118 -14.31 -8.36 7.10
CA ASN A 118 -14.54 -6.96 7.44
C ASN A 118 -14.43 -6.08 6.18
N ASP A 119 -15.31 -5.08 6.11
CA ASP A 119 -15.22 -3.98 5.15
C ASP A 119 -14.45 -2.82 5.77
N PHE A 120 -13.34 -2.46 5.14
CA PHE A 120 -12.44 -1.40 5.61
C PHE A 120 -12.61 -0.08 4.86
N THR A 121 -13.70 0.08 4.10
CA THR A 121 -13.94 1.26 3.26
C THR A 121 -14.13 2.53 4.09
N ASN A 122 -14.89 2.44 5.19
CA ASN A 122 -15.22 3.58 6.04
C ASN A 122 -14.72 3.43 7.49
N ASP A 123 -14.27 2.22 7.86
CA ASP A 123 -13.73 1.93 9.18
C ASP A 123 -12.39 1.19 9.02
N VAL A 124 -11.32 1.82 9.48
CA VAL A 124 -9.97 1.25 9.40
C VAL A 124 -9.58 0.50 10.68
N THR A 125 -10.47 0.41 11.67
CA THR A 125 -10.23 -0.32 12.92
C THR A 125 -9.87 -1.78 12.60
N LEU A 126 -8.83 -2.29 13.26
CA LEU A 126 -8.20 -3.59 13.03
C LEU A 126 -7.51 -3.78 11.67
N SER A 127 -7.42 -2.75 10.82
CA SER A 127 -6.72 -2.88 9.54
C SER A 127 -5.20 -3.03 9.73
N ILE A 128 -4.59 -3.82 8.86
CA ILE A 128 -3.14 -3.98 8.78
C ILE A 128 -2.73 -3.79 7.32
N ASP A 129 -1.90 -2.80 7.06
CA ASP A 129 -1.37 -2.55 5.73
C ASP A 129 0.09 -2.06 5.76
N GLY A 130 0.77 -2.17 4.63
CA GLY A 130 2.06 -1.52 4.49
C GLY A 130 2.78 -1.85 3.20
N SER A 131 3.84 -1.09 2.97
CA SER A 131 4.55 -1.05 1.69
C SER A 131 6.04 -0.78 1.84
N LYS A 132 6.53 -0.51 3.06
CA LYS A 132 7.91 -0.06 3.27
C LYS A 132 8.84 -1.26 3.28
N ILE A 133 9.55 -1.46 2.18
CA ILE A 133 10.54 -2.52 2.04
C ILE A 133 11.91 -2.00 2.50
N GLN A 134 12.60 -2.84 3.27
CA GLN A 134 13.89 -2.57 3.91
C GLN A 134 14.78 -3.80 3.77
N ASP A 135 16.04 -3.67 4.19
CA ASP A 135 17.02 -4.76 4.25
C ASP A 135 17.18 -5.47 2.89
N ASN A 136 17.34 -4.68 1.81
CA ASN A 136 17.49 -5.16 0.44
C ASN A 136 16.36 -6.09 -0.02
N GLY A 137 15.11 -5.78 0.35
CA GLY A 137 13.96 -6.59 -0.04
C GLY A 137 13.57 -7.68 0.96
N ASN A 138 14.29 -7.83 2.06
CA ASN A 138 14.10 -8.94 3.01
C ASN A 138 13.18 -8.61 4.20
N ARG A 139 12.80 -7.35 4.38
CA ARG A 139 11.89 -6.94 5.45
C ARG A 139 10.84 -5.98 4.93
N ILE A 140 9.59 -6.19 5.33
CA ILE A 140 8.51 -5.23 5.15
C ILE A 140 8.04 -4.72 6.51
N THR A 141 7.71 -3.43 6.57
CA THR A 141 7.05 -2.82 7.72
C THR A 141 5.60 -2.49 7.39
N LEU A 142 4.71 -2.92 8.28
CA LEU A 142 3.27 -2.72 8.24
C LEU A 142 2.83 -1.92 9.47
N VAL A 143 1.66 -1.30 9.37
CA VAL A 143 0.99 -0.60 10.45
C VAL A 143 -0.29 -1.35 10.78
N PHE A 144 -0.49 -1.65 12.05
CA PHE A 144 -1.79 -2.04 12.57
C PHE A 144 -2.49 -0.79 13.09
N ALA A 145 -3.70 -0.51 12.62
CA ALA A 145 -4.48 0.66 13.04
C ALA A 145 -4.96 0.58 14.49
N GLY A 146 -4.86 -0.59 15.12
CA GLY A 146 -5.37 -0.84 16.47
C GLY A 146 -6.82 -1.31 16.47
N GLY A 147 -7.25 -1.87 17.60
CA GLY A 147 -8.64 -2.22 17.85
C GLY A 147 -9.47 -1.03 18.33
N ASN A 148 -10.49 -1.31 19.13
CA ASN A 148 -11.29 -0.27 19.75
C ASN A 148 -10.39 0.78 20.43
N CYS A 149 -10.65 2.05 20.13
CA CYS A 149 -9.88 3.18 20.66
C CYS A 149 -8.39 3.11 20.35
N SER A 150 -8.05 2.57 19.17
CA SER A 150 -6.68 2.41 18.69
C SER A 150 -5.80 1.55 19.61
N VAL A 151 -6.38 0.71 20.45
CA VAL A 151 -5.63 -0.20 21.34
C VAL A 151 -4.74 -1.10 20.50
N GLY A 152 -3.45 -1.15 20.83
CA GLY A 152 -2.47 -1.91 20.08
C GLY A 152 -2.02 -1.28 18.77
N ILE A 153 -2.45 -0.05 18.42
CA ILE A 153 -1.90 0.66 17.25
C ILE A 153 -0.38 0.58 17.27
N GLY A 154 0.23 0.15 16.17
CA GLY A 154 1.62 -0.24 16.25
C GLY A 154 2.22 -0.71 14.94
N THR A 155 3.47 -1.12 15.04
CA THR A 155 4.27 -1.52 13.89
C THR A 155 4.42 -3.03 13.87
N ILE A 156 4.15 -3.63 12.72
CA ILE A 156 4.41 -5.05 12.45
C ILE A 156 5.57 -5.13 11.44
N THR A 157 6.46 -6.09 11.63
CA THR A 157 7.56 -6.37 10.71
C THR A 157 7.51 -7.82 10.28
N LEU A 158 7.61 -8.06 8.96
CA LEU A 158 7.73 -9.40 8.40
C LEU A 158 9.10 -9.53 7.72
N LYS A 159 9.95 -10.43 8.21
CA LYS A 159 11.30 -10.66 7.68
C LYS A 159 11.39 -12.01 6.99
N LYS A 160 11.82 -12.03 5.73
CA LYS A 160 11.99 -13.25 4.93
C LYS A 160 13.01 -14.18 5.60
N ILE A 161 12.70 -15.48 5.64
CA ILE A 161 13.61 -16.53 6.12
C ILE A 161 13.98 -17.44 4.95
N ASN A 162 12.96 -17.97 4.27
CA ASN A 162 13.09 -18.83 3.09
C ASN A 162 11.82 -18.71 2.23
N ALA A 163 11.67 -19.50 1.17
CA ALA A 163 10.55 -19.39 0.23
C ALA A 163 9.14 -19.53 0.87
N SER A 164 9.01 -20.18 2.03
CA SER A 164 7.73 -20.50 2.66
C SER A 164 7.61 -20.04 4.12
N GLN A 165 8.57 -19.26 4.62
CA GLN A 165 8.57 -18.81 6.02
C GLN A 165 9.06 -17.38 6.17
N PHE A 166 8.39 -16.60 7.01
CA PHE A 166 8.89 -15.32 7.50
C PHE A 166 8.80 -15.27 9.02
N SER A 167 9.64 -14.44 9.65
CA SER A 167 9.44 -14.07 11.04
C SER A 167 8.56 -12.84 11.15
N TRP A 168 7.69 -12.87 12.16
CA TRP A 168 6.82 -11.80 12.60
C TRP A 168 7.44 -11.12 13.82
N GLY A 169 7.39 -9.79 13.82
CA GLY A 169 7.62 -8.96 15.00
C GLY A 169 6.54 -7.90 15.11
N TYR A 170 5.94 -7.73 16.28
CA TYR A 170 4.91 -6.74 16.52
C TYR A 170 5.19 -5.93 17.79
N TYR A 171 5.21 -4.61 17.61
CA TYR A 171 5.45 -3.62 18.65
C TYR A 171 4.25 -2.66 18.73
N PRO A 172 3.29 -2.91 19.64
CA PRO A 172 2.23 -1.96 19.92
C PRO A 172 2.80 -0.68 20.54
N GLY A 173 2.32 0.47 20.09
CA GLY A 173 2.68 1.78 20.63
C GLY A 173 1.98 2.10 21.94
N THR A 174 0.72 1.64 22.11
CA THR A 174 -0.04 1.76 23.36
C THR A 174 -0.60 0.40 23.75
N THR A 175 -0.15 -0.12 24.90
CA THR A 175 -0.64 -1.38 25.49
C THR A 175 -1.57 -1.15 26.69
N THR A 176 -1.66 0.10 27.18
CA THR A 176 -2.32 0.42 28.45
C THR A 176 -3.50 1.37 28.29
N ARG A 177 -4.52 1.11 29.12
CA ARG A 177 -5.74 1.86 29.39
C ARG A 177 -5.43 3.33 29.72
N ASN A 178 -5.30 4.19 28.72
CA ASN A 178 -5.11 5.62 28.97
C ASN A 178 -5.90 6.51 28.03
N ASP A 179 -7.13 6.09 27.71
CA ASP A 179 -8.07 6.96 27.04
C ASP A 179 -9.30 7.16 27.93
N ILE A 180 -9.36 8.33 28.59
CA ILE A 180 -10.55 8.83 29.30
C ILE A 180 -11.78 8.86 28.38
N ASN A 181 -11.56 8.85 27.05
CA ASN A 181 -12.62 8.95 26.05
C ASN A 181 -13.09 7.60 25.50
N CYS A 182 -12.43 6.50 25.86
CA CYS A 182 -12.88 5.20 25.39
C CYS A 182 -14.00 4.66 26.31
N PRO A 183 -15.17 4.31 25.75
CA PRO A 183 -16.29 3.83 26.56
C PRO A 183 -15.96 2.53 27.32
N PRO A 184 -16.41 2.36 28.58
CA PRO A 184 -16.09 1.19 29.40
C PRO A 184 -16.73 -0.12 28.90
N ASP A 185 -17.72 -0.03 28.02
CA ASP A 185 -18.42 -1.16 27.38
C ASP A 185 -17.65 -1.78 26.19
N ARG A 186 -16.54 -1.17 25.75
CA ARG A 186 -15.71 -1.71 24.66
C ARG A 186 -14.60 -2.61 25.19
N GLU A 187 -14.24 -3.64 24.41
CA GLU A 187 -13.12 -4.52 24.73
C GLU A 187 -11.77 -3.85 24.41
N TYR A 188 -10.84 -3.89 25.36
CA TYR A 188 -9.49 -3.32 25.30
C TYR A 188 -8.44 -4.42 25.24
N LYS A 189 -8.54 -5.28 24.23
CA LYS A 189 -7.67 -6.45 24.13
C LYS A 189 -6.97 -6.50 22.79
N ILE A 190 -5.67 -6.73 22.85
CA ILE A 190 -4.86 -7.04 21.68
C ILE A 190 -4.88 -8.56 21.53
N HIS A 191 -5.43 -9.06 20.43
CA HIS A 191 -5.43 -10.50 20.15
C HIS A 191 -4.19 -10.93 19.37
N LEU A 192 -3.63 -10.03 18.55
CA LEU A 192 -2.42 -10.27 17.74
C LEU A 192 -1.22 -10.68 18.61
N PRO A 193 -0.30 -11.52 18.11
CA PRO A 193 0.89 -11.93 18.86
C PRO A 193 1.86 -10.76 19.08
N GLU A 194 1.85 -10.20 20.29
CA GLU A 194 2.85 -9.23 20.75
C GLU A 194 4.15 -9.96 21.10
N THR A 195 4.96 -10.22 20.08
CA THR A 195 6.20 -10.96 20.19
C THR A 195 7.11 -10.69 19.00
N GLU A 196 8.37 -11.07 19.12
CA GLU A 196 9.36 -11.06 18.05
C GLU A 196 9.71 -12.48 17.61
N ASN A 197 10.18 -12.61 16.38
CA ASN A 197 10.70 -13.86 15.82
C ASN A 197 9.68 -15.01 15.78
N LEU A 198 8.37 -14.71 15.83
CA LEU A 198 7.33 -15.71 15.64
C LEU A 198 7.32 -16.16 14.17
N ILE A 199 7.43 -17.46 13.93
CA ILE A 199 7.54 -17.99 12.57
C ILE A 199 6.16 -18.27 12.00
N PHE A 200 5.86 -17.61 10.88
CA PHE A 200 4.72 -17.94 10.04
C PHE A 200 5.16 -18.81 8.88
N THR A 201 4.36 -19.84 8.60
CA THR A 201 4.58 -20.76 7.47
C THR A 201 3.43 -20.63 6.48
N LYS A 202 3.77 -20.58 5.19
CA LYS A 202 2.80 -20.52 4.09
C LYS A 202 1.93 -21.79 4.09
N GLN A 203 0.64 -21.65 3.79
CA GLN A 203 -0.33 -22.76 3.72
C GLN A 203 -0.60 -23.18 2.27
#